data_AF-A0A2K8T198-F1
#
_entry.id   AF-A0A2K8T198-F1
#
_cell.length_a   1.000
_cell.length_b   1.000
_cell.length_c   1.000
_cell.angle_alpha   90.00
_cell.angle_beta   90.00
_cell.angle_gamma   90.00
#
_symmetry.space_group_name_H-M   'P 1'
#
loop_
_entity.id
_entity.type
_entity.pdbx_description
1 polymer ?
#
loop_
_entity_poly.entity_id
_entity_poly.type
_entity_poly.pdbx_seq_one_letter_code
_entity_poly.pdbx_strand_id
1 'polypeptide(L)'
;MGRFGKGKIIAMLDRGDEWQVAYVIPKGGYQQLRAAGLEELKKSVVEVVPEFQQRIQNLHDWSQIAFLSVESSRVKRWYRPRLLLIGDAAHIMSPVGGVGINYAIQDAVVAANVLSKPLKIRQVQLSDLAKVQRQRELPTRIIQAFQTFIQKRVFAPVLTSNRTFVPPAFLRLPILGDLPGRLIALGVFPVHVKT
;
A
#
# COMPACT_ATOMS: atom_id res chain seq x y z
N MET A 1 12.51 4.80 0.52
CA MET A 1 12.82 5.47 1.80
C MET A 1 11.69 6.42 2.19
N GLY A 2 11.35 6.54 3.47
CA GLY A 2 10.33 7.49 3.96
C GLY A 2 10.96 8.58 4.82
N ARG A 3 10.57 9.84 4.62
CA ARG A 3 10.99 11.00 5.41
C ARG A 3 9.79 11.69 6.05
N PHE A 4 9.98 12.15 7.28
CA PHE A 4 8.98 12.82 8.08
C PHE A 4 9.46 14.24 8.37
N GLY A 5 8.65 15.23 8.00
CA GLY A 5 8.83 16.63 8.35
C GLY A 5 7.71 17.14 9.24
N LYS A 6 7.75 18.43 9.57
CA LYS A 6 6.67 19.13 10.29
C LYS A 6 5.38 19.10 9.46
N GLY A 7 4.45 18.20 9.80
CA GLY A 7 3.17 18.08 9.09
C GLY A 7 3.24 17.33 7.76
N LYS A 8 4.39 16.76 7.39
CA LYS A 8 4.67 16.25 6.03
C LYS A 8 5.24 14.85 6.07
N ILE A 9 4.76 13.99 5.18
CA ILE A 9 5.30 12.63 4.99
C ILE A 9 5.59 12.46 3.51
N ILE A 10 6.82 12.08 3.20
CA ILE A 10 7.27 11.85 1.83
C ILE A 10 7.86 10.45 1.75
N ALA A 11 7.32 9.63 0.85
CA ALA A 11 7.92 8.36 0.47
C ALA A 11 8.59 8.50 -0.89
N MET A 12 9.78 7.93 -1.02
CA MET A 12 10.61 8.00 -2.22
C MET A 12 11.02 6.60 -2.61
N LEU A 13 10.85 6.27 -3.89
CA LEU A 13 11.27 5.02 -4.49
C LEU A 13 12.21 5.35 -5.63
N ASP A 14 13.41 4.78 -5.56
CA ASP A 14 14.38 4.84 -6.64
C ASP A 14 13.99 3.78 -7.68
N ARG A 15 13.79 4.20 -8.93
CA ARG A 15 13.51 3.32 -10.08
C ARG A 15 14.74 3.15 -10.99
N GLY A 16 15.87 3.74 -10.62
CA GLY A 16 17.12 3.72 -11.38
C GLY A 16 17.30 5.00 -12.18
N ASP A 17 16.47 5.20 -13.21
CA ASP A 17 16.46 6.39 -14.05
C ASP A 17 15.57 7.51 -13.51
N GLU A 18 14.54 7.16 -12.73
CA GLU A 18 13.61 8.11 -12.12
C GLU A 18 13.39 7.92 -10.61
N TRP A 19 12.89 8.97 -9.98
CA TRP A 19 12.42 8.94 -8.59
C TRP A 19 10.90 9.01 -8.57
N GLN A 20 10.26 8.00 -8.01
CA GLN A 20 8.84 8.06 -7.71
C GLN A 20 8.64 8.61 -6.31
N VAL A 21 7.93 9.73 -6.20
CA VAL A 21 7.73 10.46 -4.94
C VAL A 21 6.25 10.46 -4.58
N ALA A 22 5.91 9.96 -3.40
CA ALA A 22 4.58 10.06 -2.82
C ALA A 22 4.58 11.11 -1.70
N TYR A 23 3.83 12.20 -1.93
CA TYR A 23 3.59 13.25 -0.94
C TYR A 23 2.25 13.00 -0.26
N VAL A 24 2.26 12.66 1.03
CA VAL A 24 1.04 12.31 1.76
C VAL A 24 0.38 13.58 2.28
N ILE A 25 -0.92 13.72 1.99
CA ILE A 25 -1.76 14.81 2.48
C ILE A 25 -2.87 14.30 3.38
N PRO A 26 -3.41 15.15 4.27
CA PRO A 26 -4.64 14.86 4.99
C PRO A 26 -5.79 14.55 4.03
N LYS A 27 -6.73 13.70 4.47
CA LYS A 27 -7.94 13.39 3.70
C LYS A 27 -8.72 14.68 3.42
N GLY A 28 -9.06 14.92 2.15
CA GLY A 28 -9.72 16.15 1.70
C GLY A 28 -8.78 17.33 1.45
N GLY A 29 -7.48 17.24 1.77
CA GLY A 29 -6.52 18.33 1.61
C GLY A 29 -6.07 18.61 0.16
N TYR A 30 -6.53 17.83 -0.83
CA TYR A 30 -6.06 17.94 -2.21
C TYR A 30 -6.42 19.30 -2.84
N GLN A 31 -7.66 19.76 -2.64
CA GLN A 31 -8.09 21.06 -3.19
C GLN A 31 -7.32 22.23 -2.57
N GLN A 32 -7.03 22.16 -1.27
CA GLN A 32 -6.22 23.17 -0.58
C GLN A 32 -4.79 23.19 -1.12
N LEU A 33 -4.18 22.03 -1.33
CA LEU A 33 -2.86 21.92 -1.95
C LEU A 33 -2.86 22.45 -3.39
N ARG A 34 -3.90 22.13 -4.18
CA ARG A 34 -4.07 22.66 -5.54
C ARG A 34 -4.21 24.17 -5.57
N ALA A 35 -4.96 24.75 -4.64
CA ALA A 35 -5.14 26.19 -4.51
C ALA A 35 -3.84 26.90 -4.08
N ALA A 36 -3.02 26.26 -3.24
CA ALA A 36 -1.71 26.79 -2.84
C ALA A 36 -0.70 26.82 -4.01
N GLY A 37 -0.92 26.00 -5.04
CA GLY A 37 -0.14 26.00 -6.27
C GLY A 37 1.07 25.06 -6.26
N LEU A 38 1.62 24.84 -7.45
CA LEU A 38 2.68 23.85 -7.66
C LEU A 38 3.97 24.24 -6.94
N GLU A 39 4.31 25.53 -6.93
CA GLU A 39 5.51 26.04 -6.26
C GLU A 39 5.49 25.79 -4.74
N GLU A 40 4.32 25.87 -4.11
CA GLU A 40 4.19 25.56 -2.67
C GLU A 40 4.40 24.06 -2.39
N LEU A 41 3.93 23.19 -3.29
CA LEU A 41 4.23 21.76 -3.23
C LEU A 41 5.74 21.52 -3.38
N LYS A 42 6.40 22.15 -4.36
CA LYS A 42 7.85 22.00 -4.57
C LYS A 42 8.64 22.42 -3.32
N LYS A 43 8.33 23.60 -2.76
CA LYS A 43 8.94 24.08 -1.50
C LYS A 43 8.73 23.09 -0.37
N SER A 44 7.50 22.56 -0.25
CA SER A 44 7.16 21.59 0.79
C SER A 44 7.93 20.28 0.66
N VAL A 45 8.20 19.82 -0.57
CA VAL A 45 9.06 18.66 -0.81
C VAL A 45 10.51 18.95 -0.43
N VAL A 46 11.06 20.09 -0.84
CA VAL A 46 12.46 20.49 -0.57
C VAL A 46 12.72 20.69 0.93
N GLU A 47 11.75 21.19 1.70
CA GLU A 47 11.88 21.33 3.15
C GLU A 47 12.14 19.98 3.84
N VAL A 48 11.56 18.90 3.32
CA VAL A 48 11.70 17.53 3.87
C VAL A 48 12.84 16.78 3.19
N VAL A 49 13.12 17.09 1.94
CA VAL A 49 14.08 16.40 1.06
C VAL A 49 14.94 17.44 0.33
N PRO A 50 15.89 18.10 1.03
CA PRO A 50 16.70 19.16 0.44
C PRO A 50 17.49 18.72 -0.80
N GLU A 51 17.87 17.44 -0.87
CA GLU A 51 18.57 16.87 -2.03
C GLU A 51 17.76 16.92 -3.35
N PHE A 52 16.45 17.16 -3.28
CA PHE A 52 15.59 17.31 -4.46
C PHE A 52 15.50 18.75 -4.97
N GLN A 53 16.19 19.73 -4.36
CA GLN A 53 16.08 21.15 -4.72
C GLN A 53 16.25 21.44 -6.23
N GLN A 54 17.19 20.76 -6.89
CA GLN A 54 17.39 20.89 -8.34
C GLN A 54 16.39 20.03 -9.14
N ARG A 55 16.20 18.76 -8.73
CA ARG A 55 15.36 17.80 -9.47
C ARG A 55 13.88 18.14 -9.47
N ILE A 56 13.39 18.78 -8.40
CA ILE A 56 11.99 19.19 -8.27
C ILE A 56 11.59 20.25 -9.30
N GLN A 57 12.56 20.92 -9.95
CA GLN A 57 12.30 21.89 -11.00
C GLN A 57 11.78 21.24 -12.30
N ASN A 58 12.01 19.93 -12.49
CA ASN A 58 11.48 19.16 -13.62
C ASN A 58 9.95 18.89 -13.50
N LEU A 59 9.36 19.25 -12.37
CA LEU A 59 7.92 19.20 -12.16
C LEU A 59 7.33 20.55 -12.64
N HIS A 60 6.82 20.57 -13.86
CA HIS A 60 6.33 21.79 -14.51
C HIS A 60 4.82 21.97 -14.34
N ASP A 61 4.07 20.88 -14.24
CA ASP A 61 2.63 20.94 -14.22
C ASP A 61 2.00 19.83 -13.36
N TRP A 62 0.71 20.01 -13.09
CA TRP A 62 -0.03 19.08 -12.26
C TRP A 62 -0.44 17.77 -12.94
N SER A 63 -0.39 17.67 -14.27
CA SER A 63 -0.64 16.42 -15.00
C SER A 63 0.47 15.40 -14.75
N GLN A 64 1.67 15.85 -14.37
CA GLN A 64 2.76 15.01 -13.88
C GLN A 64 2.53 14.48 -12.45
N ILE A 65 1.42 14.84 -11.78
CA ILE A 65 1.08 14.41 -10.43
C ILE A 65 -0.20 13.58 -10.45
N ALA A 66 -0.06 12.28 -10.17
CA ALA A 66 -1.20 11.41 -9.95
C ALA A 66 -1.75 11.60 -8.53
N PHE A 67 -3.02 11.99 -8.41
CA PHE A 67 -3.72 11.98 -7.13
C PHE A 67 -4.26 10.58 -6.84
N LEU A 68 -3.84 10.01 -5.71
CA LEU A 68 -4.33 8.73 -5.23
C LEU A 68 -5.21 8.94 -4.00
N SER A 69 -6.50 8.65 -4.12
CA SER A 69 -7.40 8.55 -2.98
C SER A 69 -7.09 7.27 -2.20
N VAL A 70 -6.75 7.41 -0.93
CA VAL A 70 -6.47 6.26 -0.06
C VAL A 70 -7.79 5.65 0.41
N GLU A 71 -8.06 4.44 -0.05
CA GLU A 71 -9.18 3.62 0.38
C GLU A 71 -8.69 2.29 0.96
N SER A 72 -9.48 1.72 1.87
CA SER A 72 -9.28 0.37 2.39
C SER A 72 -10.65 -0.23 2.61
N SER A 73 -10.95 -1.29 1.88
CA SER A 73 -12.25 -1.94 1.90
C SER A 73 -12.10 -3.43 1.60
N ARG A 74 -13.13 -4.21 1.92
CA ARG A 74 -13.16 -5.65 1.62
C ARG A 74 -14.61 -6.10 1.51
N VAL A 75 -14.95 -6.85 0.47
CA VAL A 75 -16.26 -7.49 0.39
C VAL A 75 -16.33 -8.70 1.33
N LYS A 76 -17.48 -8.90 1.98
CA LYS A 76 -17.67 -10.01 2.94
C LYS A 76 -17.57 -11.39 2.29
N ARG A 77 -17.99 -11.49 1.03
CA ARG A 77 -17.98 -12.73 0.25
C ARG A 77 -17.36 -12.48 -1.12
N TRP A 78 -16.31 -13.22 -1.43
CA TRP A 78 -15.50 -13.03 -2.64
C TRP A 78 -16.04 -13.85 -3.82
N TYR A 79 -17.03 -14.72 -3.58
CA TYR A 79 -17.46 -15.69 -4.54
C TYR A 79 -18.99 -15.86 -4.57
N ARG A 80 -19.47 -16.30 -5.71
CA ARG A 80 -20.82 -16.86 -5.93
C ARG A 80 -20.71 -17.94 -7.02
N PRO A 81 -21.76 -18.69 -7.35
CA PRO A 81 -21.67 -19.65 -8.46
C PRO A 81 -21.07 -18.99 -9.71
N ARG A 82 -19.98 -19.57 -10.22
CA ARG A 82 -19.27 -19.15 -11.44
C ARG A 82 -18.60 -17.77 -11.37
N LEU A 83 -18.40 -17.18 -10.20
CA LEU A 83 -17.68 -15.92 -10.03
C LEU A 83 -16.78 -15.97 -8.80
N LEU A 84 -15.53 -15.52 -8.98
CA LEU A 84 -14.57 -15.28 -7.92
C LEU A 84 -13.94 -13.89 -8.12
N LEU A 85 -13.88 -13.12 -7.04
CA LEU A 85 -13.19 -11.84 -6.94
C LEU A 85 -11.85 -12.08 -6.22
N ILE A 86 -10.79 -11.46 -6.71
CA ILE A 86 -9.43 -11.49 -6.13
C ILE A 86 -8.80 -10.11 -6.26
N GLY A 87 -7.73 -9.84 -5.48
CA GLY A 87 -7.07 -8.54 -5.48
C GLY A 87 -8.04 -7.40 -5.16
N ASP A 88 -7.88 -6.26 -5.83
CA ASP A 88 -8.66 -5.04 -5.58
C ASP A 88 -10.18 -5.23 -5.73
N ALA A 89 -10.62 -6.19 -6.56
CA ALA A 89 -12.04 -6.52 -6.70
C ALA A 89 -12.63 -7.16 -5.43
N ALA A 90 -11.79 -7.82 -4.63
CA ALA A 90 -12.18 -8.45 -3.36
C ALA A 90 -11.81 -7.59 -2.14
N HIS A 91 -10.67 -6.91 -2.20
CA HIS A 91 -10.14 -6.09 -1.12
C HIS A 91 -9.24 -4.98 -1.67
N ILE A 92 -9.60 -3.74 -1.39
CA ILE A 92 -8.74 -2.59 -1.68
C ILE A 92 -7.82 -2.37 -0.49
N MET A 93 -6.54 -2.20 -0.77
CA MET A 93 -5.51 -2.00 0.25
C MET A 93 -5.12 -0.54 0.35
N SER A 94 -4.79 -0.10 1.57
CA SER A 94 -4.11 1.17 1.75
C SER A 94 -2.75 1.12 1.03
N PRO A 95 -2.23 2.22 0.45
CA PRO A 95 -0.92 2.23 -0.18
C PRO A 95 0.22 2.14 0.85
N VAL A 96 -0.09 2.17 2.15
CA VAL A 96 0.89 2.00 3.23
C VAL A 96 1.63 0.68 3.04
N GLY A 97 2.93 0.78 2.76
CA GLY A 97 3.81 -0.37 2.57
C GLY A 97 3.70 -1.05 1.21
N GLY A 98 2.96 -0.52 0.23
CA GLY A 98 2.97 -1.04 -1.15
C GLY A 98 2.55 -2.52 -1.31
N VAL A 99 1.79 -3.06 -0.35
CA VAL A 99 1.47 -4.50 -0.27
C VAL A 99 0.34 -4.97 -1.20
N GLY A 100 -0.42 -4.05 -1.80
CA GLY A 100 -1.63 -4.39 -2.57
C GLY A 100 -1.36 -5.35 -3.72
N ILE A 101 -0.38 -5.03 -4.57
CA ILE A 101 0.00 -5.88 -5.71
C ILE A 101 0.48 -7.26 -5.27
N ASN A 102 1.27 -7.32 -4.19
CA ASN A 102 1.75 -8.59 -3.64
C ASN A 102 0.56 -9.46 -3.21
N TYR A 103 -0.42 -8.88 -2.52
CA TYR A 103 -1.60 -9.61 -2.11
C TYR A 103 -2.49 -10.05 -3.27
N ALA A 104 -2.64 -9.24 -4.32
CA ALA A 104 -3.35 -9.62 -5.54
C ALA A 104 -2.68 -10.80 -6.25
N ILE A 105 -1.34 -10.79 -6.37
CA ILE A 105 -0.57 -11.90 -6.93
C ILE A 105 -0.74 -13.17 -6.08
N GLN A 106 -0.68 -13.03 -4.75
CA GLN A 106 -0.87 -14.16 -3.85
C GLN A 106 -2.29 -14.75 -3.96
N ASP A 107 -3.32 -13.93 -4.16
CA ASP A 107 -4.66 -14.42 -4.40
C ASP A 107 -4.74 -15.20 -5.72
N ALA A 108 -4.08 -14.72 -6.78
CA ALA A 108 -4.00 -15.41 -8.05
C ALA A 108 -3.28 -16.77 -7.92
N VAL A 109 -2.18 -16.83 -7.16
CA VAL A 109 -1.48 -18.09 -6.87
C VAL A 109 -2.37 -19.07 -6.11
N VAL A 110 -3.09 -18.63 -5.08
CA VAL A 110 -4.02 -19.50 -4.35
C VAL A 110 -5.18 -19.94 -5.24
N ALA A 111 -5.75 -19.04 -6.05
CA ALA A 111 -6.79 -19.38 -7.01
C ALA A 111 -6.30 -20.43 -8.01
N ALA A 112 -5.10 -20.27 -8.57
CA ALA A 112 -4.50 -21.25 -9.47
C ALA A 112 -4.32 -22.61 -8.78
N ASN A 113 -3.74 -22.64 -7.57
CA ASN A 113 -3.51 -23.86 -6.80
C ASN A 113 -4.81 -24.61 -6.46
N VAL A 114 -5.90 -23.89 -6.20
CA VAL A 114 -7.20 -24.47 -5.83
C VAL A 114 -8.02 -24.86 -7.05
N LEU A 115 -8.04 -24.03 -8.08
CA LEU A 115 -9.01 -24.13 -9.18
C LEU A 115 -8.48 -24.83 -10.42
N SER A 116 -7.17 -24.99 -10.60
CA SER A 116 -6.62 -25.57 -11.83
C SER A 116 -7.15 -26.97 -12.14
N LYS A 117 -7.20 -27.87 -11.13
CA LYS A 117 -7.73 -29.24 -11.34
C LYS A 117 -9.25 -29.23 -11.60
N PRO A 118 -10.10 -28.61 -10.76
CA PRO A 118 -11.54 -28.54 -11.01
C PRO A 118 -11.92 -27.87 -12.34
N LEU A 119 -11.17 -26.85 -12.78
CA LEU A 119 -11.38 -26.19 -14.08
C LEU A 119 -11.09 -27.13 -15.25
N LYS A 120 -10.00 -27.90 -15.21
CA LYS A 120 -9.63 -28.84 -16.27
C LYS A 120 -10.71 -29.91 -16.50
N ILE A 121 -11.32 -30.42 -15.43
CA ILE A 121 -12.40 -31.42 -15.52
C ILE A 121 -13.80 -30.80 -15.61
N ARG A 122 -13.91 -29.46 -15.66
CA ARG A 122 -15.16 -28.69 -15.72
C ARG A 122 -16.11 -28.93 -14.54
N GLN A 123 -15.57 -29.23 -13.36
CA GLN A 123 -16.32 -29.52 -12.13
C GLN A 123 -15.96 -28.54 -10.99
N VAL A 124 -15.91 -27.25 -11.28
CA VAL A 124 -15.70 -26.23 -10.23
C VAL A 124 -16.92 -26.17 -9.32
N GLN A 125 -16.72 -26.44 -8.04
CA GLN A 125 -17.77 -26.33 -7.04
C GLN A 125 -17.69 -24.99 -6.29
N LEU A 126 -18.81 -24.58 -5.71
CA LEU A 126 -18.87 -23.38 -4.87
C LEU A 126 -17.89 -23.48 -3.68
N SER A 127 -17.67 -24.69 -3.17
CA SER A 127 -16.73 -24.98 -2.09
C SER A 127 -15.26 -24.74 -2.47
N ASP A 128 -14.89 -24.89 -3.74
CA ASP A 128 -13.56 -24.57 -4.27
C ASP A 128 -13.33 -23.06 -4.25
N LEU A 129 -14.32 -22.29 -4.72
CA LEU A 129 -14.27 -20.82 -4.67
C LEU A 129 -14.20 -20.32 -3.21
N ALA A 130 -14.98 -20.93 -2.33
CA ALA A 130 -14.94 -20.65 -0.90
C ALA A 130 -13.57 -20.96 -0.27
N LYS A 131 -12.87 -21.98 -0.79
CA LYS A 131 -11.54 -22.37 -0.31
C LYS A 131 -10.50 -21.29 -0.60
N VAL A 132 -10.61 -20.58 -1.75
CA VAL A 132 -9.75 -19.43 -2.06
C VAL A 132 -9.93 -18.32 -1.02
N GLN A 133 -11.18 -17.90 -0.74
CA GLN A 133 -11.45 -16.88 0.27
C GLN A 133 -10.93 -17.32 1.65
N ARG A 134 -11.19 -18.56 2.09
CA ARG A 134 -10.73 -19.05 3.40
C ARG A 134 -9.21 -18.95 3.57
N GLN A 135 -8.44 -19.21 2.52
CA GLN A 135 -6.97 -19.14 2.58
C GLN A 135 -6.44 -17.70 2.54
N ARG A 136 -7.16 -16.77 1.90
CA ARG A 136 -6.67 -15.40 1.68
C ARG A 136 -7.26 -14.36 2.61
N GLU A 137 -8.44 -14.59 3.18
CA GLU A 137 -9.14 -13.59 4.01
C GLU A 137 -8.37 -13.29 5.30
N LEU A 138 -7.81 -14.29 5.97
CA LEU A 138 -7.07 -14.08 7.22
C LEU A 138 -5.81 -13.20 7.01
N PRO A 139 -4.87 -13.54 6.11
CA PRO A 139 -3.72 -12.66 5.85
C PRO A 139 -4.14 -11.25 5.39
N THR A 140 -5.22 -11.15 4.61
CA THR A 140 -5.79 -9.86 4.15
C THR A 140 -6.28 -9.01 5.33
N ARG A 141 -6.96 -9.63 6.29
CA ARG A 141 -7.43 -8.96 7.51
C ARG A 141 -6.29 -8.45 8.37
N ILE A 142 -5.25 -9.26 8.55
CA ILE A 142 -4.10 -8.91 9.37
C ILE A 142 -3.40 -7.68 8.79
N ILE A 143 -3.14 -7.68 7.47
CA ILE A 143 -2.45 -6.56 6.85
C ILE A 143 -3.29 -5.28 6.85
N GLN A 144 -4.60 -5.36 6.59
CA GLN A 144 -5.49 -4.20 6.67
C GLN A 144 -5.57 -3.62 8.10
N ALA A 145 -5.56 -4.48 9.12
CA ALA A 145 -5.52 -4.04 10.51
C ALA A 145 -4.19 -3.33 10.84
N PHE A 146 -3.07 -3.87 10.38
CA PHE A 146 -1.75 -3.24 10.53
C PHE A 146 -1.67 -1.88 9.82
N GLN A 147 -2.16 -1.79 8.58
CA GLN A 147 -2.21 -0.53 7.84
C GLN A 147 -3.08 0.52 8.55
N THR A 148 -4.24 0.10 9.07
CA THR A 148 -5.13 0.98 9.84
C THR A 148 -4.46 1.48 11.12
N PHE A 149 -3.69 0.62 11.79
CA PHE A 149 -2.90 0.98 12.96
C PHE A 149 -1.84 2.04 12.61
N ILE A 150 -1.03 1.82 11.56
CA ILE A 150 -0.02 2.78 11.11
C ILE A 150 -0.67 4.11 10.72
N GLN A 151 -1.78 4.07 9.97
CA GLN A 151 -2.49 5.28 9.56
C GLN A 151 -2.95 6.12 10.76
N LYS A 152 -3.54 5.48 11.78
CA LYS A 152 -4.08 6.16 12.97
C LYS A 152 -3.00 6.59 13.98
N ARG A 153 -1.94 5.80 14.15
CA ARG A 153 -0.94 6.01 15.20
C ARG A 153 0.32 6.73 14.73
N VAL A 154 0.59 6.72 13.43
CA VAL A 154 1.79 7.35 12.84
C VAL A 154 1.38 8.48 11.90
N PHE A 155 0.57 8.20 10.89
CA PHE A 155 0.35 9.19 9.83
C PHE A 155 -0.54 10.34 10.28
N ALA A 156 -1.70 10.05 10.88
CA ALA A 156 -2.61 11.09 11.34
C ALA A 156 -1.93 12.08 12.33
N PRO A 157 -1.22 11.64 13.39
CA PRO A 157 -0.56 12.57 14.31
C PRO A 157 0.54 13.43 13.67
N VAL A 158 1.32 12.87 12.73
CA VAL A 158 2.35 13.64 12.02
C VAL A 158 1.71 14.73 11.17
N LEU A 159 0.65 14.39 10.43
CA LEU A 159 -0.05 15.31 9.55
C LEU A 159 -0.84 16.39 10.31
N THR A 160 -1.33 16.11 11.52
CA THR A 160 -2.17 17.05 12.29
C THR A 160 -1.41 17.90 13.30
N SER A 161 -0.28 17.43 13.85
CA SER A 161 0.27 18.02 15.08
C SER A 161 1.71 18.53 14.96
N ASN A 162 2.24 18.70 13.75
CA ASN A 162 3.62 19.16 13.52
C ASN A 162 4.70 18.38 14.29
N ARG A 163 4.37 17.17 14.77
CA ARG A 163 5.26 16.31 15.54
C ARG A 163 6.09 15.45 14.59
N THR A 164 7.39 15.42 14.81
CA THR A 164 8.29 14.47 14.17
C THR A 164 8.06 13.07 14.73
N PHE A 165 7.75 12.10 13.86
CA PHE A 165 7.63 10.71 14.27
C PHE A 165 9.02 10.13 14.56
N VAL A 166 9.20 9.60 15.76
CA VAL A 166 10.38 8.82 16.14
C VAL A 166 9.97 7.35 16.17
N PRO A 167 10.58 6.48 15.35
CA PRO A 167 10.26 5.05 15.38
C PRO A 167 10.58 4.47 16.77
N PRO A 168 9.73 3.56 17.30
CA PRO A 168 9.97 2.90 18.57
C PRO A 168 11.36 2.26 18.67
N ALA A 169 12.01 2.37 19.83
CA ALA A 169 13.38 1.91 20.03
C ALA A 169 13.60 0.42 19.72
N PHE A 170 12.59 -0.43 19.92
CA PHE A 170 12.68 -1.86 19.62
C PHE A 170 12.84 -2.16 18.12
N LEU A 171 12.36 -1.29 17.23
CA LEU A 171 12.58 -1.44 15.77
C LEU A 171 14.03 -1.15 15.36
N ARG A 172 14.85 -0.61 16.27
CA ARG A 172 16.29 -0.42 16.07
C ARG A 172 17.11 -1.67 16.44
N LEU A 173 16.48 -2.70 17.00
CA LEU A 173 17.15 -3.97 17.27
C LEU A 173 17.41 -4.67 15.92
N PRO A 174 18.64 -5.14 15.66
CA PRO A 174 19.03 -5.66 14.34
C PRO A 174 18.17 -6.83 13.86
N ILE A 175 17.63 -7.65 14.79
CA ILE A 175 16.76 -8.78 14.46
C ILE A 175 15.35 -8.32 14.01
N LEU A 176 14.90 -7.15 14.47
CA LEU A 176 13.57 -6.59 14.18
C LEU A 176 13.59 -5.55 13.05
N GLY A 177 14.77 -5.10 12.63
CA GLY A 177 14.93 -4.08 11.58
C GLY A 177 14.43 -4.53 10.20
N ASP A 178 14.64 -5.81 9.86
CA ASP A 178 14.26 -6.37 8.55
C ASP A 178 12.80 -6.81 8.49
N LEU A 179 12.15 -6.99 9.65
CA LEU A 179 10.81 -7.54 9.76
C LEU A 179 9.76 -6.71 9.01
N PRO A 180 9.72 -5.36 9.14
CA PRO A 180 8.82 -4.53 8.35
C PRO A 180 9.05 -4.66 6.84
N GLY A 181 10.32 -4.72 6.41
CA GLY A 181 10.68 -4.87 4.99
C GLY A 181 10.24 -6.22 4.43
N ARG A 182 10.46 -7.32 5.18
CA ARG A 182 10.01 -8.66 4.80
C ARG A 182 8.49 -8.77 4.77
N LEU A 183 7.80 -8.16 5.73
CA LEU A 183 6.33 -8.17 5.76
C LEU A 183 5.73 -7.39 4.59
N ILE A 184 6.36 -6.29 4.18
CA ILE A 184 6.01 -5.55 2.97
C ILE A 184 6.27 -6.38 1.71
N ALA A 185 7.45 -6.98 1.60
CA ALA A 185 7.89 -7.69 0.40
C ALA A 185 7.17 -9.04 0.20
N LEU A 186 7.00 -9.82 1.27
CA LEU A 186 6.54 -11.21 1.21
C LEU A 186 5.10 -11.38 1.74
N GLY A 187 4.57 -10.40 2.48
CA GLY A 187 3.29 -10.52 3.17
C GLY A 187 3.36 -11.39 4.43
N VAL A 188 2.23 -11.54 5.11
CA VAL A 188 2.14 -12.28 6.39
C VAL A 188 2.28 -13.79 6.17
N PHE A 189 1.66 -14.33 5.12
CA PHE A 189 1.70 -15.75 4.77
C PHE A 189 2.03 -15.89 3.28
N PRO A 190 3.32 -16.00 2.93
CA PRO A 190 3.75 -16.14 1.54
C PRO A 190 3.16 -17.41 0.91
N VAL A 191 2.72 -17.31 -0.34
CA VAL A 191 2.17 -18.45 -1.08
C VAL A 191 3.03 -18.75 -2.29
N HIS A 192 3.13 -20.03 -2.63
CA HIS A 192 3.92 -20.51 -3.76
C HIS A 192 3.02 -21.31 -4.70
N VAL A 193 3.34 -21.28 -5.99
CA VAL A 193 2.67 -22.10 -7.00
C VAL A 193 3.00 -23.57 -6.70
N LYS A 194 1.97 -24.42 -6.71
CA LYS A 194 2.11 -25.87 -6.61
C LYS A 194 2.06 -26.43 -8.02
N THR A 195 3.19 -26.91 -8.52
CA THR A 195 3.31 -27.67 -9.78
C THR A 195 2.69 -29.05 -9.63
#